data_AF-A0A6I1K6P0-F1
#
_entry.id   AF-A0A6I1K6P0-F1
#
_cell.length_a   1.000
_cell.length_b   1.000
_cell.length_c   1.000
_cell.angle_alpha   90.00
_cell.angle_beta   90.00
_cell.angle_gamma   90.00
#
_symmetry.space_group_name_H-M   'P 1'
#
loop_
_entity.id
_entity.type
_entity.pdbx_description
1 polymer ?
#
loop_
_entity_poly.entity_id
_entity_poly.type
_entity_poly.pdbx_seq_one_letter_code
_entity_poly.pdbx_strand_id
1 'polypeptide(L)'
;MVDEVPKRLSIAEKRALNSPLMLDTDNQVDELPVEALSADHWTNAVLPEQSRKKLISLRVDPEVIDFFKAQGPGYQTRMNAVLQAYMQVKKEMGQG
;
A
#
# COMPACT_ATOMS: atom_id res chain seq x y z
N MET A 1 9.93 -19.98 19.83
CA MET A 1 9.33 -18.70 20.21
C MET A 1 10.48 -17.75 20.49
N VAL A 2 10.71 -16.78 19.63
CA VAL A 2 11.72 -15.73 19.85
C VAL A 2 10.94 -14.51 20.26
N ASP A 3 10.96 -14.19 21.55
CA ASP A 3 10.37 -12.95 22.07
C ASP A 3 11.22 -11.78 21.59
N GLU A 4 10.75 -11.06 20.58
CA GLU A 4 11.36 -9.82 20.13
C GLU A 4 11.07 -8.74 21.17
N VAL A 5 12.07 -8.45 22.02
CA VAL A 5 11.96 -7.43 23.07
C VAL A 5 11.78 -6.05 22.41
N PRO A 6 10.76 -5.27 22.79
CA PRO A 6 10.55 -3.95 22.18
C PRO A 6 11.73 -3.03 22.51
N LYS A 7 12.36 -2.50 21.45
CA LYS A 7 13.53 -1.63 21.54
C LYS A 7 13.22 -0.42 22.42
N ARG A 8 13.91 -0.30 23.56
CA ARG A 8 13.77 0.84 24.47
C ARG A 8 14.50 2.04 23.86
N LEU A 9 13.73 3.00 23.35
CA LEU A 9 14.24 4.25 22.83
C LEU A 9 14.96 5.03 23.94
N SER A 10 16.13 5.57 23.59
CA SER A 10 16.94 6.41 24.48
C SER A 10 16.21 7.72 24.81
N ILE A 11 16.62 8.37 25.91
CA ILE A 11 16.06 9.67 26.32
C ILE A 11 16.29 10.74 25.23
N ALA A 12 17.40 10.64 24.49
CA ALA A 12 17.71 11.52 23.37
C ALA A 12 16.73 11.31 22.20
N GLU A 13 16.43 10.06 21.83
CA GLU A 13 15.45 9.75 20.78
C GLU A 13 14.03 10.17 21.17
N LYS A 14 13.63 9.95 22.43
CA LYS A 14 12.33 10.39 22.94
C LYS A 14 12.17 11.92 22.89
N ARG A 15 13.24 12.68 23.14
CA ARG A 15 13.23 14.14 22.99
C ARG A 15 13.18 14.57 21.52
N ALA A 16 13.90 13.88 20.63
CA ALA A 16 13.85 14.16 19.20
C ALA A 16 12.43 14.01 18.64
N LEU A 17 11.71 12.97 19.06
CA LEU A 17 10.32 12.74 18.64
C LEU A 17 9.33 13.77 19.20
N ASN A 18 9.60 14.32 20.39
CA ASN A 18 8.80 15.40 21.01
C ASN A 18 9.22 16.80 20.54
N SER A 19 10.10 16.90 19.55
CA SER A 19 10.41 18.19 18.94
C SER A 19 9.17 18.72 18.22
N PRO A 20 8.91 20.04 18.23
CA PRO A 20 7.79 20.60 17.51
C PRO A 20 7.90 20.22 16.04
N LEU A 21 6.85 19.60 15.50
CA LEU A 21 6.72 19.28 14.09
C LEU A 21 6.85 20.59 13.30
N MET A 22 8.04 20.83 12.76
CA MET A 22 8.27 21.92 11.81
C MET A 22 7.71 21.44 10.48
N LEU A 23 6.66 22.12 10.00
CA LEU A 23 6.20 21.94 8.63
C LEU A 23 7.36 22.41 7.73
N ASP A 24 7.95 21.48 7.00
CA ASP A 24 8.83 21.78 5.89
C ASP A 24 8.06 22.60 4.86
N THR A 25 8.57 23.77 4.52
CA THR A 25 7.93 24.71 3.57
C THR A 25 7.69 24.07 2.19
N ASP A 26 8.43 23.00 1.86
CA ASP A 26 8.26 22.22 0.62
C ASP A 26 7.06 21.25 0.65
N ASN A 27 6.45 21.01 1.81
CA ASN A 27 5.19 20.29 1.92
C ASN A 27 4.02 21.27 1.82
N GLN A 28 3.95 22.01 0.70
CA GLN A 28 2.78 22.83 0.37
C GLN A 28 1.55 21.92 0.32
N VAL A 29 0.69 22.05 1.32
CA VAL A 29 -0.65 21.49 1.27
C VAL A 29 -1.39 22.27 0.21
N ASP A 30 -1.81 21.61 -0.88
CA ASP A 30 -2.66 22.24 -1.87
C ASP A 30 -3.89 22.83 -1.17
N GLU A 31 -4.02 24.16 -1.18
CA GLU A 31 -5.18 24.85 -0.64
C GLU A 31 -6.37 24.54 -1.55
N LEU A 32 -7.13 23.52 -1.18
CA LEU A 32 -8.37 23.19 -1.88
C LEU A 32 -9.45 24.20 -1.48
N PRO A 33 -10.28 24.67 -2.44
CA PRO A 33 -11.41 25.54 -2.15
C PRO A 33 -12.30 24.94 -1.07
N VAL A 34 -12.90 25.78 -0.21
CA VAL A 34 -13.79 25.33 0.87
C VAL A 34 -14.97 24.51 0.36
N GLU A 35 -15.34 24.72 -0.91
CA GLU A 35 -16.33 23.94 -1.67
C GLU A 35 -15.94 22.48 -1.83
N ALA A 36 -14.64 22.15 -1.94
CA ALA A 36 -14.14 20.77 -1.99
C ALA A 36 -14.33 20.02 -0.66
N LEU A 37 -14.52 20.74 0.44
CA LEU A 37 -14.85 20.21 1.76
C LEU A 37 -16.34 20.30 2.07
N SER A 38 -17.16 20.76 1.12
CA SER A 38 -18.61 20.86 1.34
C SER A 38 -19.21 19.49 1.62
N ALA A 39 -20.28 19.49 2.43
CA ALA A 39 -20.93 18.26 2.91
C ALA A 39 -21.35 17.31 1.76
N ASP A 40 -21.60 17.87 0.58
CA ASP A 40 -21.98 17.15 -0.65
C ASP A 40 -20.85 16.26 -1.19
N HIS A 41 -19.57 16.62 -0.97
CA HIS A 41 -18.43 15.80 -1.42
C HIS A 41 -18.21 14.59 -0.50
N TRP A 42 -18.39 14.76 0.81
CA TRP A 42 -18.27 13.67 1.79
C TRP A 42 -19.43 12.68 1.70
N THR A 43 -20.63 13.12 1.30
CA THR A 43 -21.82 12.27 1.17
C THR A 43 -21.81 11.42 -0.09
N ASN A 44 -21.06 11.80 -1.12
CA ASN A 44 -20.92 11.04 -2.37
C ASN A 44 -19.68 10.13 -2.40
N ALA A 45 -19.03 9.93 -1.25
CA ALA A 45 -17.92 8.99 -1.12
C ALA A 45 -18.42 7.55 -1.29
N VAL A 46 -18.42 7.06 -2.52
CA VAL A 46 -18.70 5.65 -2.82
C VAL A 46 -17.50 4.85 -2.33
N LEU A 47 -17.69 4.05 -1.28
CA LEU A 47 -16.69 3.09 -0.85
C LEU A 47 -16.43 2.17 -2.05
N PRO A 48 -15.21 2.15 -2.63
CA PRO A 48 -14.93 1.25 -3.73
C PRO A 48 -15.22 -0.16 -3.22
N GLU A 49 -16.11 -0.86 -3.94
CA GLU A 49 -16.47 -2.22 -3.61
C GLU A 49 -15.19 -3.02 -3.53
N GLN A 50 -14.77 -3.41 -2.32
CA GLN A 50 -13.54 -4.17 -2.13
C GLN A 50 -13.78 -5.55 -2.72
N SER A 51 -13.55 -5.69 -4.02
CA SER A 51 -13.69 -6.98 -4.68
C SER A 51 -12.74 -7.95 -3.98
N ARG A 52 -13.32 -8.91 -3.26
CA ARG A 52 -12.53 -9.90 -2.54
C ARG A 52 -11.79 -10.73 -3.58
N LYS A 53 -10.47 -10.88 -3.41
CA LYS A 53 -9.67 -11.76 -4.25
C LYS A 53 -10.29 -13.15 -4.25
N LYS A 54 -10.51 -13.72 -5.44
CA LYS A 54 -11.05 -15.08 -5.57
C LYS A 54 -9.95 -16.08 -5.22
N LEU A 55 -10.23 -16.99 -4.30
CA LEU A 55 -9.34 -18.12 -4.02
C LEU A 55 -9.50 -19.15 -5.15
N ILE A 56 -8.43 -19.41 -5.89
CA ILE A 56 -8.39 -20.39 -6.96
C ILE A 56 -7.26 -21.39 -6.74
N SER A 57 -7.41 -22.60 -7.28
CA SER A 57 -6.32 -23.57 -7.38
C SER A 57 -5.60 -23.38 -8.73
N LEU A 58 -4.42 -22.76 -8.71
CA LEU A 58 -3.58 -22.55 -9.88
C LEU A 58 -2.23 -23.27 -9.69
N ARG A 59 -1.74 -23.93 -10.74
CA ARG A 59 -0.37 -24.45 -10.79
C ARG A 59 0.55 -23.37 -11.34
N VAL A 60 1.64 -23.10 -10.64
CA VAL A 60 2.69 -22.15 -11.02
C VAL A 60 4.02 -22.90 -10.97
N ASP A 61 4.95 -22.54 -11.85
CA ASP A 61 6.29 -23.11 -11.88
C ASP A 61 6.98 -22.98 -10.49
N PRO A 62 7.64 -24.02 -9.98
CA PRO A 62 8.35 -23.96 -8.70
C PRO A 62 9.36 -22.82 -8.60
N GLU A 63 10.12 -22.53 -9.66
CA GLU A 63 11.16 -21.48 -9.63
C GLU A 63 10.54 -20.09 -9.46
N VAL A 64 9.38 -19.87 -10.07
CA VAL A 64 8.61 -18.62 -9.92
C VAL A 64 8.11 -18.49 -8.47
N ILE A 65 7.61 -19.57 -7.88
CA ILE A 65 7.16 -19.57 -6.48
C ILE A 65 8.33 -19.23 -5.56
N ASP A 66 9.47 -19.86 -5.76
CA ASP A 66 10.66 -19.69 -4.92
C ASP A 66 11.24 -18.28 -5.04
N PHE A 67 11.28 -17.72 -6.26
CA PHE A 67 11.66 -16.33 -6.50
C PHE A 67 10.83 -15.33 -5.68
N PHE A 68 9.50 -15.48 -5.66
CA PHE A 68 8.64 -14.58 -4.89
C PHE A 68 8.74 -14.84 -3.38
N LYS A 69 8.85 -16.09 -2.95
CA LYS A 69 9.02 -16.46 -1.53
C LYS A 69 10.30 -15.90 -0.93
N ALA A 70 11.40 -15.88 -1.71
CA ALA A 70 12.69 -15.34 -1.26
C ALA A 70 12.60 -13.85 -0.84
N GLN A 71 11.59 -13.11 -1.33
CA GLN A 71 11.34 -11.71 -0.98
C GLN A 71 10.59 -11.55 0.36
N GLY A 72 10.31 -12.64 1.08
CA GLY A 72 9.72 -12.64 2.41
C GLY A 72 8.19 -12.61 2.44
N PRO A 73 7.59 -12.24 3.59
CA PRO A 73 6.14 -12.19 3.76
C PRO A 73 5.43 -11.34 2.69
N GLY A 74 4.21 -11.71 2.33
CA GLY A 74 3.43 -11.01 1.29
C GLY A 74 3.80 -11.37 -0.16
N TYR A 75 4.58 -12.44 -0.38
CA TYR A 75 4.98 -12.87 -1.72
C TYR A 75 3.80 -13.08 -2.69
N GLN A 76 2.66 -13.58 -2.20
CA GLN A 76 1.45 -13.75 -3.00
C GLN A 76 0.87 -12.39 -3.47
N THR A 77 0.94 -11.36 -2.63
CA THR A 77 0.50 -10.01 -2.99
C THR A 77 1.38 -9.42 -4.08
N ARG A 78 2.70 -9.60 -3.97
CA ARG A 78 3.66 -9.16 -5.01
C ARG A 78 3.46 -9.90 -6.33
N MET A 79 3.30 -11.23 -6.27
CA MET A 79 2.99 -12.04 -7.45
C MET A 79 1.68 -11.60 -8.12
N ASN A 80 0.63 -11.30 -7.33
CA ASN A 80 -0.63 -10.78 -7.87
C ASN A 80 -0.47 -9.41 -8.54
N ALA A 81 0.37 -8.51 -8.00
CA ALA A 81 0.63 -7.21 -8.62
C ALA A 81 1.27 -7.34 -10.01
N VAL A 82 2.18 -8.31 -10.19
CA VAL A 82 2.78 -8.62 -11.50
C VAL A 82 1.72 -9.13 -12.49
N LEU A 83 0.84 -10.03 -12.06
CA LEU A 83 -0.26 -10.52 -12.90
C LEU A 83 -1.21 -9.38 -13.32
N GLN A 84 -1.49 -8.44 -12.41
CA GLN A 84 -2.31 -7.26 -12.71
C GLN A 84 -1.64 -6.34 -13.73
N ALA A 85 -0.34 -6.08 -13.57
CA ALA A 85 0.42 -5.26 -14.53
C ALA A 85 0.40 -5.90 -15.92
N TYR A 86 0.61 -7.21 -16.01
CA TYR A 86 0.52 -7.94 -17.28
C TYR A 86 -0.88 -7.84 -17.91
N MET A 87 -1.93 -8.06 -17.12
CA MET A 87 -3.32 -7.94 -17.56
C MET A 87 -3.61 -6.54 -18.10
N GLN A 88 -3.17 -5.49 -17.41
CA GLN A 88 -3.40 -4.10 -17.80
C GLN A 88 -2.77 -3.79 -19.16
N VAL A 89 -1.50 -4.16 -19.33
CA VAL A 89 -0.78 -3.98 -20.60
C VAL A 89 -1.48 -4.74 -21.73
N LYS A 90 -1.92 -5.99 -21.48
CA LYS A 90 -2.65 -6.77 -22.49
C LYS A 90 -3.99 -6.16 -22.88
N LYS A 91 -4.72 -5.61 -21.91
CA LYS A 91 -6.01 -4.94 -22.13
C LYS A 91 -5.85 -3.69 -22.99
N GLU A 92 -4.80 -2.89 -22.74
CA GLU A 92 -4.49 -1.68 -23.51
C GLU A 92 -4.08 -2.00 -24.96
N MET A 93 -3.41 -3.13 -25.18
CA MET A 93 -3.03 -3.59 -26.52
C MET A 93 -4.20 -4.16 -27.35
N GLY A 94 -5.44 -4.12 -26.84
CA GLY A 94 -6.62 -4.62 -27.56
C GLY A 94 -6.63 -6.13 -27.76
N GLN A 95 -5.83 -6.88 -26.99
CA GLN A 95 -5.76 -8.34 -27.02
C GLN A 95 -6.52 -8.97 -25.85
N GLY A 96 -7.76 -8.53 -25.62
CA GLY A 96 -8.63 -8.98 -24.55
C GLY A 96 -10.01 -9.38 -25.05
#